data_AF-A0A3N5Z7Q1-F1
#
_entry.id   AF-A0A3N5Z7Q1-F1
#
_cell.length_a   1.000
_cell.length_b   1.000
_cell.length_c   1.000
_cell.angle_alpha   90.00
_cell.angle_beta   90.00
_cell.angle_gamma   90.00
#
_symmetry.space_group_name_H-M   'P 1'
#
loop_
_entity.id
_entity.type
_entity.pdbx_description
1 polymer ?
#
loop_
_entity_poly.entity_id
_entity_poly.type
_entity_poly.pdbx_seq_one_letter_code
_entity_poly.pdbx_strand_id
1 'polypeptide(L)'
;MQAPGGEPGLNYLCPAYKLFFKHVDPYMKFMAEELRQERPPANVMRWVREQDLKAEGKTHPGRNDPCTCGSGKKYKKCCGNS
;
A
#
# COMPACT_ATOMS: atom_id res chain seq x y z
N MET A 1 17.33 22.21 11.82
CA MET A 1 17.13 20.92 11.11
C MET A 1 16.94 21.24 9.63
N GLN A 2 17.98 21.06 8.81
CA GLN A 2 17.90 21.23 7.34
C GLN A 2 17.77 19.85 6.69
N ALA A 3 17.07 19.77 5.55
CA ALA A 3 17.00 18.53 4.79
C ALA A 3 18.40 18.04 4.36
N PRO A 4 18.63 16.71 4.27
CA PRO A 4 19.89 16.18 3.74
C PRO A 4 20.03 16.63 2.28
N GLY A 5 20.91 17.62 2.04
CA GLY A 5 21.06 18.31 0.76
C GLY A 5 21.11 19.85 0.87
N GLY A 6 20.70 20.42 2.01
CA GLY A 6 20.82 21.86 2.27
C GLY A 6 19.90 22.75 1.43
N GLU A 7 18.97 22.16 0.68
CA GLU A 7 18.03 22.92 -0.16
C GLU A 7 17.11 23.80 0.73
N PRO A 8 17.11 25.13 0.52
CA PRO A 8 16.25 26.03 1.26
C PRO A 8 14.77 25.67 1.07
N GLY A 9 14.02 25.54 2.17
CA GLY A 9 12.58 25.28 2.15
C GLY A 9 12.17 23.79 2.20
N LEU A 10 13.10 22.84 2.11
CA LEU A 10 12.77 21.42 2.24
C LEU A 10 12.72 21.01 3.71
N ASN A 11 11.54 20.57 4.17
CA ASN A 11 11.35 20.08 5.54
C ASN A 11 12.18 18.80 5.78
N TYR A 12 12.96 18.74 6.86
CA TYR A 12 13.77 17.57 7.22
C TYR A 12 12.96 16.26 7.27
N LEU A 13 11.68 16.33 7.67
CA LEU A 13 10.77 15.19 7.74
C LEU A 13 10.10 14.86 6.41
N CYS A 14 10.40 15.57 5.32
CA CYS A 14 9.75 15.37 4.03
C CYS A 14 9.79 13.91 3.55
N PRO A 15 10.90 13.15 3.67
CA PRO A 15 10.91 11.73 3.31
C PRO A 15 9.92 10.90 4.14
N ALA A 16 9.86 11.14 5.45
CA ALA A 16 8.93 10.47 6.35
C ALA A 16 7.48 10.83 6.03
N TYR A 17 7.19 12.11 5.79
CA TYR A 17 5.86 12.57 5.38
C TYR A 17 5.43 11.97 4.05
N LYS A 18 6.34 11.88 3.05
CA LYS A 18 6.04 11.21 1.78
C LYS A 18 5.61 9.76 1.99
N LEU A 19 6.29 9.02 2.86
CA LEU A 19 5.92 7.64 3.18
C LEU A 19 4.58 7.56 3.92
N PHE A 20 4.38 8.41 4.92
CA PHE A 20 3.14 8.48 5.68
C PHE A 20 1.95 8.79 4.77
N PHE A 21 2.03 9.90 4.02
CA PHE A 21 0.96 10.32 3.11
C PHE A 21 0.73 9.31 2.00
N LYS A 22 1.77 8.67 1.45
CA LYS A 22 1.58 7.58 0.49
C LYS A 22 0.68 6.46 1.03
N HIS A 23 0.76 6.17 2.33
CA HIS A 23 -0.08 5.17 2.97
C HIS A 23 -1.47 5.69 3.33
N VAL A 24 -1.58 6.88 3.93
CA VAL A 24 -2.87 7.39 4.44
C VAL A 24 -3.74 8.06 3.39
N ASP A 25 -3.15 8.57 2.31
CA ASP A 25 -3.84 9.30 1.22
C ASP A 25 -5.09 8.58 0.66
N PRO A 26 -5.07 7.27 0.31
CA PRO A 26 -6.27 6.62 -0.21
C PRO A 26 -7.44 6.63 0.78
N TYR A 27 -7.18 6.43 2.08
CA TYR A 27 -8.21 6.46 3.12
C TYR A 27 -8.76 7.87 3.31
N MET A 28 -7.87 8.87 3.35
CA MET A 28 -8.27 10.27 3.50
C MET A 28 -9.09 10.75 2.30
N LYS A 29 -8.73 10.34 1.08
CA LYS A 29 -9.49 10.63 -0.15
C LYS A 29 -10.88 10.00 -0.12
N PHE A 30 -10.99 8.74 0.32
CA PHE A 30 -12.27 8.07 0.49
C PHE A 30 -13.16 8.81 1.50
N MET A 31 -12.63 9.13 2.68
CA MET A 31 -13.36 9.89 3.70
C MET A 31 -13.81 11.27 3.20
N ALA A 32 -12.96 11.95 2.42
CA ALA A 32 -13.32 13.24 1.84
C ALA A 32 -14.44 13.13 0.79
N GLU A 33 -14.48 12.04 0.02
CA GLU A 33 -15.58 11.77 -0.92
C GLU A 33 -16.90 11.48 -0.19
N GLU A 34 -16.85 10.70 0.89
CA GLU A 34 -18.04 10.44 1.71
C GLU A 34 -18.63 11.74 2.26
N LEU A 35 -17.79 12.65 2.77
CA LEU A 35 -18.25 13.97 3.22
C LEU A 35 -18.86 14.80 2.08
N ARG A 36 -18.26 14.78 0.89
CA ARG A 36 -18.82 15.48 -0.29
C ARG A 36 -20.20 14.95 -0.69
N GLN A 37 -20.47 13.67 -0.41
CA GLN A 37 -21.73 13.01 -0.68
C GLN A 37 -22.68 13.02 0.52
N GLU A 38 -22.38 13.79 1.58
CA GLU A 38 -23.16 13.85 2.81
C GLU A 38 -23.34 12.48 3.49
N ARG A 39 -22.35 11.60 3.33
CA ARG A 39 -22.29 10.27 3.95
C ARG A 39 -21.31 10.24 5.13
N PRO A 40 -21.49 9.29 6.07
CA PRO A 40 -20.56 9.14 7.18
C PRO A 40 -19.16 8.69 6.74
N PRO A 41 -18.07 9.41 7.12
CA PRO A 41 -16.69 9.00 6.82
C PRO A 41 -16.31 7.63 7.39
N ALA A 42 -17.00 7.19 8.45
CA ALA A 42 -16.83 5.89 9.10
C ALA A 42 -17.05 4.70 8.14
N ASN A 43 -17.71 4.90 6.99
CA ASN A 43 -17.81 3.91 5.92
C ASN A 43 -16.44 3.43 5.41
N VAL A 44 -15.36 4.17 5.69
CA VAL A 44 -13.99 3.76 5.40
C VAL A 44 -13.67 2.38 5.95
N MET A 45 -14.13 2.02 7.16
CA MET A 45 -13.80 0.73 7.77
C MET A 45 -14.37 -0.45 6.97
N ARG A 46 -15.61 -0.30 6.48
CA ARG A 46 -16.22 -1.30 5.58
C ARG A 46 -15.47 -1.36 4.25
N TRP A 47 -15.18 -0.21 3.66
CA TRP A 47 -14.45 -0.13 2.39
C TRP A 47 -13.07 -0.79 2.48
N VAL A 48 -12.31 -0.56 3.56
CA VAL A 48 -11.00 -1.19 3.81
C VAL A 48 -11.13 -2.71 3.88
N ARG A 49 -12.09 -3.21 4.66
CA ARG A 49 -12.34 -4.66 4.74
C ARG A 49 -12.63 -5.27 3.37
N GLU A 50 -13.41 -4.60 2.53
CA GLU A 50 -13.67 -5.06 1.16
C GLU A 50 -12.43 -5.03 0.28
N GLN A 51 -11.52 -4.07 0.46
CA GLN A 51 -10.23 -4.04 -0.23
C GLN A 51 -9.32 -5.18 0.22
N ASP A 52 -9.25 -5.46 1.52
CA ASP A 52 -8.45 -6.55 2.07
C ASP A 52 -8.92 -7.90 1.53
N LEU A 53 -10.23 -8.15 1.51
CA LEU A 53 -10.81 -9.35 0.90
C LEU A 53 -10.49 -9.47 -0.60
N LYS A 54 -10.46 -8.35 -1.34
CA LYS A 54 -10.04 -8.34 -2.76
C LYS A 54 -8.54 -8.57 -2.92
N ALA A 55 -7.73 -8.15 -1.95
CA ALA A 55 -6.28 -8.35 -1.95
C ALA A 55 -5.90 -9.79 -1.57
N GLU A 56 -6.67 -10.44 -0.68
CA GLU A 56 -6.49 -11.85 -0.33
C GLU A 56 -6.63 -12.78 -1.54
N GLY A 57 -7.43 -12.42 -2.55
CA GLY A 57 -7.51 -13.16 -3.83
C GLY A 57 -6.28 -12.99 -4.73
N LYS A 58 -5.37 -12.06 -4.42
CA LYS A 58 -4.09 -11.84 -5.10
C LYS A 58 -2.94 -12.39 -4.26
N THR A 59 -3.05 -13.64 -3.81
CA THR A 59 -1.92 -14.29 -3.13
C THR A 59 -0.76 -14.41 -4.11
N HIS A 60 0.37 -13.77 -3.80
CA HIS A 60 1.64 -14.22 -4.35
C HIS A 60 1.76 -15.74 -4.09
N PRO A 61 2.29 -16.53 -5.05
CA PRO A 61 2.44 -17.95 -4.85
C PRO A 61 3.15 -18.21 -3.52
N GLY A 62 2.60 -19.08 -2.68
CA GLY A 62 3.21 -19.47 -1.44
C GLY A 62 4.64 -19.97 -1.70
N ARG A 63 5.52 -19.82 -0.71
CA ARG A 63 6.97 -20.10 -0.87
C ARG A 63 7.25 -21.50 -1.47
N ASN A 64 6.41 -22.48 -1.19
CA ASN A 64 6.55 -23.85 -1.71
C ASN A 64 5.64 -24.18 -2.90
N ASP A 65 4.74 -23.28 -3.31
CA ASP A 65 3.80 -23.50 -4.40
C ASP A 65 4.52 -23.56 -5.75
N PRO A 66 3.92 -24.18 -6.79
CA PRO A 66 4.44 -24.15 -8.14
C PRO A 66 4.68 -22.71 -8.60
N CYS A 67 5.85 -22.45 -9.18
CA CYS A 67 6.16 -21.10 -9.64
C CYS A 67 5.35 -20.78 -10.91
N THR A 68 4.68 -19.63 -10.90
CA THR A 68 3.89 -19.12 -12.04
C THR A 68 4.74 -18.73 -13.26
N CYS A 69 6.08 -18.81 -13.15
CA CYS A 69 7.05 -18.60 -14.21
C CYS A 69 7.08 -19.73 -15.26
N GLY A 70 6.34 -20.84 -15.04
CA GLY A 70 6.32 -21.99 -15.95
C GLY A 70 7.54 -22.92 -15.83
N SER A 71 8.45 -22.69 -14.89
CA SER A 71 9.68 -23.48 -14.73
C SER A 71 9.49 -24.88 -14.14
N GLY A 72 8.30 -25.20 -13.61
CA GLY A 72 8.04 -26.44 -12.85
C GLY A 72 8.70 -26.49 -11.46
N LYS A 73 9.46 -25.45 -11.06
CA LYS A 73 10.10 -25.37 -9.73
C LYS A 73 9.15 -24.75 -8.69
N LYS A 74 9.41 -25.02 -7.41
CA LYS A 74 8.78 -24.30 -6.28
C LYS A 74 9.11 -22.80 -6.35
N TYR A 75 8.17 -21.92 -5.97
CA TYR A 75 8.32 -20.47 -6.08
C TYR A 75 9.62 -19.95 -5.44
N LYS A 76 9.97 -20.43 -4.23
CA LYS A 76 11.24 -20.09 -3.53
C LYS A 76 12.53 -20.46 -4.25
N LYS A 77 12.45 -21.34 -5.25
CA LYS A 77 13.60 -21.81 -6.05
C LYS A 77 13.54 -21.30 -7.51
N CYS A 78 12.53 -20.52 -7.91
CA CYS A 78 12.45 -19.80 -9.20
C CYS A 78 12.43 -18.28 -8.92
N CYS A 79 11.25 -17.66 -8.92
CA CYS A 79 11.11 -16.21 -8.85
C CYS A 79 11.14 -15.62 -7.43
N GLY A 80 10.87 -16.43 -6.40
CA GLY A 80 10.87 -16.01 -5.00
C GLY A 80 12.21 -16.22 -4.30
N ASN A 81 13.32 -16.11 -5.03
CA ASN A 81 14.66 -16.40 -4.51
C ASN A 81 15.12 -15.25 -3.58
N SER A 82 14.73 -15.35 -2.32
CA SER A 82 15.31 -14.65 -1.17
C SER A 82 15.76 -15.68 -0.14
#